data_AF-A0A8X8XNU8-F1
#
_entry.id   AF-A0A8X8XNU8-F1
#
_cell.length_a   1.000
_cell.length_b   1.000
_cell.length_c   1.000
_cell.angle_alpha   90.00
_cell.angle_beta   90.00
_cell.angle_gamma   90.00
#
_symmetry.space_group_name_H-M   'P 1'
#
loop_
_entity.id
_entity.type
_entity.pdbx_description
1 polymer ?
#
loop_
_entity_poly.entity_id
_entity_poly.type
_entity_poly.pdbx_seq_one_letter_code
_entity_poly.pdbx_strand_id
1 'polypeptide(L)'
;MWKLHCMIICLMAAFLLASSLDVTFTEVANAIQRLAVCMDGSPAGYYYSAGSGDGAKNWLLFLMVIIDLNYFFMKYLNFRLCLTFFNYIGRLMV
;
A
#
# COMPACT_ATOMS: atom_id res chain seq x y z
N MET A 1 -20.74 -22.10 -33.90
CA MET A 1 -20.80 -20.77 -33.24
C MET A 1 -20.33 -20.76 -31.77
N TRP A 2 -20.58 -21.81 -30.98
CA TRP A 2 -20.23 -21.86 -29.54
C TRP A 2 -18.72 -21.91 -29.24
N LYS A 3 -17.94 -22.64 -30.06
CA LYS A 3 -16.48 -22.79 -29.85
C LYS A 3 -15.70 -21.46 -29.91
N LEU A 4 -16.14 -20.53 -30.75
CA LEU A 4 -15.50 -19.21 -30.89
C LEU A 4 -15.79 -18.30 -29.69
N HIS A 5 -17.01 -18.36 -29.16
CA HIS A 5 -17.41 -17.61 -27.96
C HIS A 5 -16.63 -18.08 -26.73
N CYS A 6 -16.39 -19.39 -26.58
CA CYS A 6 -15.53 -19.91 -25.51
C CYS A 6 -14.10 -19.38 -25.60
N MET A 7 -13.50 -19.32 -26.80
CA MET A 7 -12.14 -18.76 -26.94
C MET A 7 -12.07 -17.28 -26.57
N ILE A 8 -13.05 -16.47 -26.99
CA ILE A 8 -13.07 -15.03 -26.67
C ILE A 8 -13.21 -14.82 -25.16
N ILE A 9 -14.09 -15.58 -24.50
CA ILE A 9 -14.26 -15.51 -23.03
C ILE A 9 -12.96 -15.90 -22.31
N CYS A 10 -12.27 -16.95 -22.77
CA CYS A 10 -10.99 -17.35 -22.19
C CYS A 10 -9.89 -16.29 -22.40
N LEU A 11 -9.83 -15.66 -23.57
CA LEU A 11 -8.88 -14.57 -23.87
C LEU A 11 -9.12 -13.34 -22.99
N MET A 12 -10.38 -12.94 -22.80
CA MET A 12 -10.73 -11.81 -21.93
C MET A 12 -10.39 -12.12 -20.47
N ALA A 13 -10.73 -13.33 -19.99
CA ALA A 13 -10.38 -13.74 -18.63
C ALA A 13 -8.87 -13.74 -18.39
N ALA A 14 -8.08 -14.26 -19.34
CA ALA A 14 -6.62 -14.26 -19.25
C ALA A 14 -6.05 -12.83 -19.20
N PHE A 15 -6.62 -11.89 -19.97
CA PHE A 15 -6.21 -10.48 -19.95
C PHE A 15 -6.51 -9.81 -18.61
N LEU A 16 -7.69 -10.08 -18.03
CA LEU A 16 -8.04 -9.54 -16.70
C LEU A 16 -7.12 -10.08 -15.59
N LEU A 17 -6.79 -11.38 -15.61
CA LEU A 17 -5.86 -11.96 -14.62
C LEU A 17 -4.44 -11.39 -14.78
N ALA A 18 -3.99 -11.12 -16.00
CA ALA A 18 -2.68 -10.51 -16.25
C ALA A 18 -2.60 -9.06 -15.74
N SER A 19 -3.73 -8.37 -15.62
CA SER A 19 -3.81 -6.99 -15.12
C SER A 19 -3.95 -6.87 -13.59
N SER A 20 -3.73 -7.96 -12.82
CA SER A 20 -3.63 -7.82 -11.36
C SER A 20 -2.48 -6.88 -11.03
N LEU A 21 -2.77 -5.74 -10.40
CA LEU A 21 -1.74 -4.80 -9.96
C LEU A 21 -0.90 -5.46 -8.88
N ASP A 22 0.27 -5.96 -9.27
CA ASP A 22 1.30 -6.37 -8.33
C ASP A 22 1.94 -5.09 -7.78
N VAL A 23 1.63 -4.79 -6.51
CA VAL A 23 2.15 -3.62 -5.82
C VAL A 23 3.32 -4.07 -4.97
N THR A 24 4.52 -3.57 -5.27
CA THR A 24 5.73 -3.95 -4.55
C THR A 24 5.75 -3.36 -3.15
N PHE A 25 6.17 -4.17 -2.17
CA PHE A 25 6.42 -3.71 -0.81
C PHE A 25 7.68 -2.84 -0.76
N THR A 26 7.58 -1.67 -0.14
CA THR A 26 8.69 -0.73 0.04
C THR A 26 8.93 -0.44 1.50
N GLU A 27 10.15 -0.66 1.97
CA GLU A 27 10.56 -0.29 3.34
C GLU A 27 10.75 1.22 3.49
N VAL A 28 10.52 1.72 4.70
CA VAL A 28 10.76 3.12 5.02
C VAL A 28 12.26 3.39 5.04
N ALA A 29 12.72 4.34 4.25
CA ALA A 29 14.14 4.70 4.23
C ALA A 29 14.61 5.12 5.63
N ASN A 30 15.72 4.52 6.08
CA ASN A 30 16.28 4.73 7.41
C ASN A 30 15.28 4.47 8.56
N ALA A 31 14.40 3.45 8.40
CA ALA A 31 13.38 3.06 9.37
C ALA A 31 13.91 3.00 10.81
N ILE A 32 15.03 2.30 11.02
CA ILE A 32 15.64 2.12 12.35
C ILE A 32 16.08 3.46 12.95
N GLN A 33 16.81 4.28 12.18
CA GLN A 33 17.30 5.59 12.63
C GLN A 33 16.16 6.56 12.94
N ARG A 34 15.01 6.37 12.28
CA ARG A 34 13.79 7.19 12.45
C ARG A 34 12.80 6.59 13.44
N LEU A 35 13.14 5.48 14.09
CA LEU A 35 12.25 4.73 14.99
C LEU A 35 10.91 4.36 14.33
N ALA A 36 10.89 4.18 13.02
CA ALA A 36 9.75 3.70 12.24
C ALA A 36 9.85 2.18 12.08
N VAL A 37 9.77 1.47 13.21
CA VAL A 37 9.92 0.01 13.30
C VAL A 37 8.67 -0.62 13.89
N CYS A 38 8.41 -1.88 13.52
CA CYS A 38 7.34 -2.71 14.05
C CYS A 38 7.67 -3.17 15.48
N MET A 39 6.71 -3.86 16.12
CA MET A 39 6.86 -4.38 17.49
C MET A 39 8.03 -5.36 17.65
N ASP A 40 8.32 -6.14 16.62
CA ASP A 40 9.43 -7.09 16.56
C ASP A 40 10.78 -6.43 16.21
N GLY A 41 10.80 -5.12 15.98
CA GLY A 41 11.98 -4.35 15.57
C GLY A 41 12.28 -4.40 14.07
N SER A 42 11.45 -5.08 13.27
CA SER A 42 11.56 -5.06 11.81
C SER A 42 11.25 -3.66 11.25
N PRO A 43 11.84 -3.26 10.11
CA PRO A 43 11.54 -1.96 9.50
C PRO A 43 10.07 -1.89 9.05
N ALA A 44 9.42 -0.76 9.30
CA ALA A 44 8.10 -0.52 8.74
C ALA A 44 8.19 -0.37 7.20
N GLY A 45 7.07 -0.60 6.51
CA GLY A 45 6.97 -0.43 5.07
C GLY A 45 5.54 -0.16 4.60
N TYR A 46 5.39 0.03 3.30
CA TYR A 46 4.13 0.37 2.66
C TYR A 46 4.03 -0.20 1.24
N TYR A 47 2.80 -0.29 0.75
CA TYR A 47 2.48 -0.58 -0.64
C TYR A 47 2.06 0.74 -1.31
N TYR A 48 2.61 1.02 -2.49
CA TYR A 48 2.28 2.24 -3.22
C TYR A 48 1.96 1.93 -4.68
N SER A 49 0.78 2.37 -5.10
CA SER A 49 0.36 2.39 -6.50
C SER A 49 0.03 3.83 -6.88
N ALA A 50 0.71 4.35 -7.88
CA ALA A 50 0.43 5.70 -8.40
C ALA A 50 -0.95 5.73 -9.05
N GLY A 51 -1.75 6.75 -8.72
CA GLY A 51 -3.01 7.02 -9.40
C GLY A 51 -2.79 7.59 -10.81
N SER A 52 -3.81 7.50 -11.66
CA SER A 52 -3.80 8.05 -13.02
C SER A 52 -5.06 8.85 -13.33
N GLY A 53 -5.01 9.66 -14.39
CA GLY A 53 -6.13 10.51 -14.81
C GLY A 53 -6.47 11.61 -13.79
N ASP A 54 -7.76 11.94 -13.68
CA ASP A 54 -8.26 13.03 -12.83
C ASP A 54 -8.02 12.77 -11.32
N GLY A 55 -7.84 11.51 -10.94
CA GLY A 55 -7.54 11.08 -9.58
C GLY A 55 -6.05 11.10 -9.21
N ALA A 56 -5.14 11.44 -10.13
CA ALA A 56 -3.69 11.34 -9.90
C ALA A 56 -3.18 12.21 -8.73
N LYS A 57 -3.90 13.27 -8.37
CA LYS A 57 -3.57 14.15 -7.23
C LYS A 57 -4.33 13.81 -5.94
N ASN A 58 -5.18 12.78 -5.97
CA ASN A 58 -5.93 12.32 -4.82
C ASN A 58 -5.19 11.15 -4.16
N TRP A 59 -5.07 11.22 -2.84
CA TRP A 59 -4.32 10.25 -2.06
C TRP A 59 -5.27 9.41 -1.23
N LEU A 60 -5.16 8.08 -1.34
CA LEU A 60 -5.85 7.13 -0.48
C LEU A 60 -4.81 6.44 0.41
N LEU A 61 -4.96 6.61 1.72
CA LEU A 61 -4.11 5.96 2.71
C LEU A 61 -4.93 4.92 3.46
N PHE A 62 -4.54 3.65 3.35
CA PHE A 62 -5.16 2.56 4.07
C PHE A 62 -4.26 2.11 5.22
N LEU A 63 -4.82 2.09 6.43
CA LEU A 63 -4.14 1.67 7.65
C LEU A 63 -4.75 0.35 8.11
N MET A 64 -3.99 -0.73 8.00
CA MET A 64 -4.39 -2.03 8.55
C MET A 64 -4.17 -2.02 10.07
N VAL A 65 -5.25 -2.20 10.84
CA VAL A 65 -5.18 -2.31 12.30
C VAL A 65 -5.58 -3.72 12.70
N ILE A 66 -4.63 -4.48 13.24
CA ILE A 66 -4.93 -5.75 13.90
C ILE A 66 -5.26 -5.43 15.36
N ILE A 67 -6.50 -5.75 15.77
CA ILE A 67 -7.00 -5.46 17.11
C ILE A 67 -6.57 -6.60 18.04
N ASP A 68 -5.32 -6.56 18.51
CA ASP A 68 -4.96 -7.36 19.68
C ASP A 68 -5.47 -6.65 20.95
N LEU A 69 -6.50 -7.24 21.59
CA LEU A 69 -7.20 -6.71 22.77
C LEU A 69 -6.30 -6.39 23.98
N ASN A 70 -5.03 -6.77 23.95
CA ASN A 70 -4.05 -6.49 25.01
C ASN A 70 -3.05 -5.37 24.68
N TYR A 71 -2.99 -4.89 23.44
CA TYR A 71 -1.97 -3.95 23.00
C TYR A 71 -2.61 -2.71 22.41
N PHE A 72 -2.86 -1.78 23.33
CA PHE A 72 -2.86 -0.35 23.15
C PHE A 72 -1.54 0.21 22.54
N PHE A 73 -0.90 -0.51 21.62
CA PHE A 73 0.31 -0.08 20.92
C PHE A 73 -0.01 0.89 19.77
N MET A 74 -1.29 1.03 19.43
CA MET A 74 -1.80 2.16 18.65
C MET A 74 -2.19 3.38 19.50
N LYS A 75 -1.85 3.46 20.80
CA LYS A 75 -1.92 4.78 21.50
C LYS A 75 -0.72 5.67 21.22
N TYR A 76 0.34 5.10 20.64
CA TYR A 76 1.59 5.77 20.30
C TYR A 76 1.98 5.59 18.83
N LEU A 77 1.01 5.36 17.92
CA LEU A 77 1.13 5.99 16.61
C LEU A 77 0.98 7.50 16.87
N ASN A 78 2.07 8.09 17.38
CA ASN A 78 2.20 9.49 17.68
C ASN A 78 1.64 10.21 16.46
N PHE A 79 0.67 11.09 16.62
CA PHE A 79 0.13 11.87 15.50
C PHE A 79 1.26 12.50 14.64
N ARG A 80 2.43 12.74 15.26
CA ARG A 80 3.70 13.05 14.61
C ARG A 80 4.23 12.00 13.61
N LEU A 81 4.21 10.70 13.88
CA LEU A 81 4.69 9.68 12.94
C LEU A 81 3.82 9.66 11.69
N CYS A 82 2.49 9.72 11.84
CA CYS A 82 1.56 9.81 10.70
C CYS A 82 1.79 11.10 9.89
N LEU A 83 1.92 12.27 10.55
CA LEU A 83 2.26 13.53 9.86
C LEU A 83 3.66 13.51 9.21
N THR A 84 4.65 12.90 9.86
CA THR A 84 6.01 12.80 9.32
C THR A 84 6.02 11.87 8.11
N PHE A 85 5.24 10.79 8.16
CA PHE A 85 5.05 9.89 7.03
C PHE A 85 4.31 10.57 5.88
N PHE A 86 3.28 11.35 6.17
CA PHE A 86 2.55 12.14 5.16
C PHE A 86 3.45 13.20 4.51
N ASN A 87 4.27 13.90 5.31
CA ASN A 87 5.25 14.86 4.80
C ASN A 87 6.39 14.18 4.04
N TYR A 88 6.77 12.96 4.42
CA TYR A 88 7.84 12.20 3.78
C TYR A 88 7.38 11.60 2.44
N ILE A 89 6.21 10.96 2.40
CA ILE A 89 5.57 10.50 1.16
C ILE A 89 5.28 11.70 0.24
N GLY A 90 4.72 12.78 0.79
CA GLY A 90 4.45 14.00 0.04
C GLY A 90 5.70 14.69 -0.51
N ARG A 91 6.88 14.50 0.11
CA ARG A 91 8.18 15.01 -0.40
C ARG A 91 8.90 14.04 -1.34
N LEU A 92 8.64 12.74 -1.26
CA LEU A 92 9.26 11.74 -2.14
C LEU A 92 8.58 11.64 -3.51
N MET A 93 7.34 12.14 -3.64
CA MET A 93 6.49 11.96 -4.82
C MET A 93 6.18 13.28 -5.56
N VAL A 94 6.92 14.36 -5.26
CA VAL A 94 7.01 15.61 -6.04
C VAL A 94 8.42 15.68 -6.64
#